data_AF-A0A6N6L0P4-F1
#
_entry.id   AF-A0A6N6L0P4-F1
#
_cell.length_a   1.000
_cell.length_b   1.000
_cell.length_c   1.000
_cell.angle_alpha   90.00
_cell.angle_beta   90.00
_cell.angle_gamma   90.00
#
_symmetry.space_group_name_H-M   'P 1'
#
loop_
_entity.id
_entity.type
_entity.pdbx_description
1 polymer ?
#
loop_
_entity_poly.entity_id
_entity_poly.type
_entity_poly.pdbx_seq_one_letter_code
_entity_poly.pdbx_strand_id
1 'polypeptide(L)'
;MQPGNPAYLESVIFDHLTALQCDFLGVAGQALNNEGAPVVGLQVRVTGNLAGTPLDLLSITGSAQDYGPGGYEIKIADAPIESNGTVFLQLLDVAGAPLSDVIVFDTKSECTQNLILMNFSQN
;
A
#
# COMPACT_ATOMS: atom_id res chain seq x y z
N MET A 1 -14.71 -2.14 -0.91
CA MET A 1 -13.66 -2.41 -1.93
C MET A 1 -14.14 -1.88 -3.28
N GLN A 2 -13.41 -0.94 -3.87
CA GLN A 2 -13.71 -0.46 -5.23
C GLN A 2 -13.37 -1.58 -6.26
N PRO A 3 -14.11 -1.71 -7.37
CA PRO A 3 -13.73 -2.62 -8.45
C PRO A 3 -12.32 -2.29 -8.97
N GLY A 4 -11.46 -3.31 -9.12
CA GLY A 4 -10.08 -3.14 -9.57
C GLY A 4 -9.05 -2.93 -8.45
N ASN A 5 -9.41 -3.22 -7.19
CA ASN A 5 -8.50 -3.17 -6.04
C ASN A 5 -8.29 -4.56 -5.42
N PRO A 6 -7.04 -5.05 -5.25
CA PRO A 6 -5.76 -4.40 -5.55
C PRO A 6 -5.48 -4.28 -7.06
N ALA A 7 -4.87 -3.16 -7.47
CA ALA A 7 -4.29 -3.01 -8.81
C ALA A 7 -2.77 -3.25 -8.75
N TYR A 8 -2.25 -4.01 -9.70
CA TYR A 8 -0.82 -4.30 -9.80
C TYR A 8 -0.22 -3.50 -10.95
N LEU A 9 0.74 -2.65 -10.64
CA LEU A 9 1.32 -1.67 -11.54
C LEU A 9 2.84 -1.77 -11.52
N GLU A 10 3.46 -1.24 -12.56
CA GLU A 10 4.89 -0.95 -12.56
C GLU A 10 5.12 0.36 -11.81
N SER A 11 6.04 0.37 -10.85
CA SER A 11 6.33 1.55 -10.01
C SER A 11 6.84 2.75 -10.79
N VAL A 12 7.53 2.55 -11.91
CA VAL A 12 8.15 3.63 -12.72
C VAL A 12 7.14 4.57 -13.38
N ILE A 13 5.83 4.29 -13.28
CA ILE A 13 4.80 5.25 -13.67
C ILE A 13 4.75 6.47 -12.74
N PHE A 14 5.36 6.37 -11.54
CA PHE A 14 5.50 7.45 -10.58
C PHE A 14 6.94 7.99 -10.63
N ASP A 15 7.07 9.29 -10.91
CA ASP A 15 8.36 9.94 -11.17
C ASP A 15 9.38 9.74 -10.03
N HIS A 16 8.92 9.71 -8.77
CA HIS A 16 9.79 9.51 -7.60
C HIS A 16 10.34 8.07 -7.48
N LEU A 17 9.73 7.10 -8.16
CA LEU A 17 10.15 5.69 -8.17
C LEU A 17 10.92 5.30 -9.43
N THR A 18 10.94 6.14 -10.46
CA THR A 18 11.59 5.84 -11.76
C THR A 18 13.06 5.44 -11.61
N ALA A 19 13.79 6.03 -10.66
CA ALA A 19 15.20 5.70 -10.42
C ALA A 19 15.40 4.32 -9.77
N LEU A 20 14.39 3.78 -9.08
CA LEU A 20 14.46 2.47 -8.42
C LEU A 20 14.22 1.32 -9.40
N GLN A 21 13.45 1.55 -10.46
CA GLN A 21 13.12 0.52 -11.45
C GLN A 21 12.57 -0.75 -10.77
N CYS A 22 13.34 -1.85 -10.81
CA CYS A 22 12.98 -3.13 -10.19
C CYS A 22 13.55 -3.29 -8.76
N ASP A 23 14.30 -2.33 -8.22
CA ASP A 23 14.85 -2.36 -6.85
C ASP A 23 13.82 -1.87 -5.80
N PHE A 24 12.55 -2.19 -6.06
CA PHE A 24 11.40 -1.76 -5.30
C PHE A 24 10.29 -2.78 -5.37
N LEU A 25 9.66 -3.04 -4.22
CA LEU A 25 8.34 -3.62 -4.09
C LEU A 25 7.60 -2.81 -3.04
N GLY A 26 6.41 -2.30 -3.38
CA GLY A 26 5.68 -1.43 -2.47
C GLY A 26 4.17 -1.56 -2.55
N VAL A 27 3.54 -1.06 -1.51
CA VAL A 27 2.09 -0.88 -1.41
C VAL A 27 1.80 0.61 -1.26
N ALA A 28 0.89 1.13 -2.06
CA ALA A 28 0.55 2.55 -2.04
C ALA A 28 -0.93 2.77 -2.33
N GLY A 29 -1.39 4.00 -2.19
CA GLY A 29 -2.74 4.42 -2.56
C GLY A 29 -3.21 5.56 -1.68
N GLN A 30 -4.51 5.76 -1.52
CA GLN A 30 -5.05 6.87 -0.73
C GLN A 30 -6.22 6.46 0.17
N ALA A 31 -6.40 7.21 1.25
CA ALA A 31 -7.58 7.11 2.11
C ALA A 31 -8.58 8.23 1.80
N LEU A 32 -9.84 7.85 1.59
CA LEU A 32 -10.97 8.72 1.32
C LEU A 32 -12.08 8.48 2.34
N ASN A 33 -12.79 9.55 2.71
CA ASN A 33 -14.01 9.46 3.50
C ASN A 33 -15.24 9.18 2.60
N ASN A 34 -16.42 9.12 3.22
CA ASN A 34 -17.69 8.83 2.53
C ASN A 34 -18.06 9.87 1.45
N GLU A 35 -17.56 11.11 1.55
CA GLU A 35 -17.76 12.15 0.55
C GLU A 35 -16.71 12.10 -0.58
N GLY A 36 -15.77 11.15 -0.54
CA GLY A 36 -14.62 11.09 -1.45
C GLY A 36 -13.55 12.14 -1.14
N ALA A 37 -13.61 12.78 0.03
CA ALA A 37 -12.60 13.73 0.46
C ALA A 37 -11.38 12.99 1.04
N PRO A 38 -10.15 13.48 0.78
CA PRO A 38 -8.93 12.86 1.27
C PRO A 38 -8.85 12.93 2.80
N VAL A 39 -8.48 11.81 3.41
CA VAL A 39 -8.21 11.72 4.84
C VAL A 39 -6.71 11.69 5.07
N VAL A 40 -6.23 12.52 5.99
CA VAL A 40 -4.80 12.66 6.33
C VAL A 40 -4.56 12.38 7.80
N GLY A 41 -3.34 11.96 8.15
CA GLY A 41 -2.94 11.69 9.54
C GLY A 41 -3.38 10.33 10.11
N LEU A 42 -4.00 9.45 9.32
CA LEU A 42 -4.24 8.06 9.69
C LEU A 42 -3.00 7.20 9.45
N GLN A 43 -2.90 6.09 10.17
CA GLN A 43 -1.82 5.13 10.01
C GLN A 43 -2.25 4.03 9.03
N VAL A 44 -1.37 3.66 8.11
CA VAL A 44 -1.52 2.48 7.25
C VAL A 44 -0.44 1.49 7.64
N ARG A 45 -0.83 0.26 7.97
CA ARG A 45 0.09 -0.77 8.43
C ARG A 45 0.13 -1.95 7.47
N VAL A 46 1.34 -2.38 7.12
CA VAL A 46 1.59 -3.68 6.48
C VAL A 46 2.16 -4.64 7.51
N THR A 47 1.55 -5.80 7.65
CA THR A 47 2.04 -6.89 8.51
C THR A 47 2.10 -8.21 7.75
N GLY A 48 2.71 -9.23 8.36
CA GLY A 48 2.68 -10.60 7.86
C GLY A 48 4.07 -11.14 7.57
N ASN A 49 4.20 -11.90 6.49
CA ASN A 49 5.45 -12.52 6.08
C ASN A 49 5.64 -12.46 4.56
N LEU A 50 6.81 -11.99 4.13
CA LEU A 50 7.22 -11.93 2.74
C LEU A 50 8.44 -12.83 2.53
N ALA A 51 8.24 -14.00 1.91
CA ALA A 51 9.28 -15.00 1.66
C ALA A 51 10.17 -15.33 2.87
N GLY A 52 9.55 -15.53 4.04
CA GLY A 52 10.24 -15.83 5.30
C GLY A 52 10.61 -14.58 6.13
N THR A 53 10.54 -13.38 5.55
CA THR A 53 10.83 -12.12 6.25
C THR A 53 9.56 -11.59 6.93
N PRO A 54 9.54 -11.39 8.26
CA PRO A 54 8.40 -10.78 8.94
C PRO A 54 8.27 -9.31 8.54
N LEU A 55 7.02 -8.87 8.29
CA LEU A 55 6.68 -7.49 8.01
C LEU A 55 5.93 -6.88 9.19
N ASP A 56 6.33 -5.67 9.57
CA ASP A 56 5.60 -4.77 10.47
C ASP A 56 6.02 -3.34 10.13
N LEU A 57 5.35 -2.76 9.14
CA LEU A 57 5.71 -1.49 8.52
C LEU A 57 4.53 -0.53 8.61
N LEU A 58 4.82 0.76 8.79
CA LEU A 58 3.81 1.81 8.94
C LEU A 58 4.11 2.97 7.98
N SER A 59 3.05 3.58 7.46
CA SER A 59 3.08 4.87 6.79
C SER A 59 1.88 5.71 7.23
N ILE A 60 1.90 7.00 6.90
CA ILE A 60 0.85 7.95 7.29
C ILE A 60 0.14 8.45 6.04
N THR A 61 -1.19 8.48 6.04
CA THR A 61 -1.97 9.07 4.94
C THR A 61 -1.67 10.57 4.82
N GLY A 62 -1.43 11.04 3.60
CA GLY A 62 -0.97 12.40 3.28
C GLY A 62 0.55 12.55 3.16
N SER A 63 1.32 11.48 3.39
CA SER A 63 2.79 11.49 3.26
C SER A 63 3.28 11.27 1.82
N ALA A 64 2.46 10.66 0.95
CA ALA A 64 2.81 10.36 -0.44
C ALA A 64 1.76 10.96 -1.39
N GLN A 65 1.90 12.26 -1.69
CA GLN A 65 0.87 13.02 -2.40
C GLN A 65 0.76 12.69 -3.89
N ASP A 66 1.73 12.00 -4.46
CA ASP A 66 1.69 11.49 -5.85
C ASP A 66 0.53 10.51 -6.08
N TYR A 67 0.01 9.89 -5.00
CA TYR A 67 -1.17 9.03 -5.01
C TYR A 67 -2.49 9.78 -4.71
N GLY A 68 -2.42 11.08 -4.49
CA GLY A 68 -3.53 11.96 -4.06
C GLY A 68 -3.29 12.58 -2.67
N PRO A 69 -4.07 13.60 -2.25
CA PRO A 69 -3.80 14.33 -1.00
C PRO A 69 -3.89 13.47 0.28
N GLY A 70 -4.65 12.37 0.26
CA GLY A 70 -4.72 11.37 1.33
C GLY A 70 -3.76 10.19 1.12
N GLY A 71 -2.75 10.37 0.27
CA GLY A 71 -1.91 9.30 -0.24
C GLY A 71 -0.89 8.74 0.76
N TYR A 72 -0.58 7.45 0.64
CA TYR A 72 0.41 6.73 1.42
C TYR A 72 1.25 5.83 0.51
N GLU A 73 2.47 5.53 0.95
CA GLU A 73 3.37 4.58 0.31
C GLU A 73 4.16 3.83 1.38
N ILE A 74 4.33 2.52 1.19
CA ILE A 74 5.12 1.63 2.04
C ILE A 74 5.98 0.76 1.12
N LYS A 75 7.30 0.93 1.19
CA LYS A 75 8.26 -0.01 0.59
C LYS A 75 8.32 -1.26 1.48
N ILE A 76 8.05 -2.44 0.92
CA ILE A 76 8.04 -3.72 1.65
C ILE A 76 9.25 -4.61 1.32
N ALA A 77 9.92 -4.38 0.19
CA ALA A 77 11.20 -5.01 -0.16
C ALA A 77 11.98 -4.18 -1.20
N ASP A 78 13.26 -4.51 -1.35
CA ASP A 78 14.17 -3.92 -2.36
C ASP A 78 14.13 -4.65 -3.71
N ALA A 79 13.18 -5.57 -3.92
CA ALA A 79 12.92 -6.23 -5.20
C ALA A 79 11.53 -6.91 -5.17
N PRO A 80 10.89 -7.17 -6.33
CA PRO A 80 9.69 -7.99 -6.42
C PRO A 80 9.93 -9.39 -5.87
N ILE A 81 9.04 -9.80 -4.97
CA ILE A 81 9.06 -11.10 -4.31
C ILE A 81 7.62 -11.58 -4.33
N GLU A 82 7.39 -12.82 -4.78
CA GLU A 82 6.06 -13.41 -4.76
C GLU A 82 5.65 -13.80 -3.32
N SER A 83 4.39 -13.55 -2.98
CA SER A 83 3.75 -14.07 -1.78
C SER A 83 2.29 -14.37 -2.06
N ASN A 84 1.72 -15.34 -1.33
CA ASN A 84 0.36 -15.82 -1.55
C ASN A 84 -0.37 -15.90 -0.21
N GLY A 85 -1.24 -14.93 0.08
CA GLY A 85 -2.07 -14.91 1.28
C GLY A 85 -1.33 -14.68 2.60
N THR A 86 -0.10 -14.17 2.57
CA THR A 86 0.74 -13.99 3.78
C THR A 86 1.04 -12.54 4.14
N VAL A 87 0.55 -11.58 3.36
CA VAL A 87 0.76 -10.14 3.59
C VAL A 87 -0.58 -9.45 3.81
N PHE A 88 -0.60 -8.54 4.77
CA PHE A 88 -1.81 -7.92 5.29
C PHE A 88 -1.68 -6.41 5.33
N LEU A 89 -2.71 -5.69 4.90
CA LEU A 89 -2.81 -4.23 4.95
C LEU A 89 -3.99 -3.83 5.84
N GLN A 90 -3.82 -2.81 6.68
CA GLN A 90 -4.90 -2.28 7.51
C GLN A 90 -4.77 -0.77 7.72
N LEU A 91 -5.91 -0.07 7.74
CA LEU A 91 -6.01 1.33 8.15
C LEU A 91 -6.29 1.42 9.65
N LEU A 92 -5.54 2.27 10.35
CA LEU A 92 -5.65 2.49 11.79
C LEU A 92 -5.81 3.99 12.09
N ASP A 93 -6.38 4.31 13.24
CA ASP A 93 -6.42 5.67 13.76
C ASP A 93 -5.05 6.11 14.34
N VAL A 94 -5.00 7.34 14.88
CA VAL A 94 -3.79 7.90 15.49
C VAL A 94 -3.33 7.15 16.75
N ALA A 95 -4.22 6.41 17.40
CA ALA A 95 -3.93 5.59 18.58
C ALA A 95 -3.59 4.13 18.21
N GLY A 96 -3.64 3.78 16.93
CA GLY A 96 -3.39 2.42 16.43
C GLY A 96 -4.61 1.49 16.50
N ALA A 97 -5.80 2.02 16.77
CA ALA A 97 -7.03 1.24 16.72
C ALA A 97 -7.46 1.00 15.25
N PRO A 98 -7.93 -0.20 14.90
CA PRO A 98 -8.30 -0.51 13.52
C PRO A 98 -9.53 0.28 13.06
N LEU A 99 -9.42 0.90 11.89
CA LEU A 99 -10.49 1.62 11.19
C LEU A 99 -11.00 0.88 9.95
N SER A 100 -10.30 -0.16 9.51
CA SER A 100 -10.73 -1.05 8.43
C SER A 100 -10.59 -2.52 8.83
N ASP A 101 -11.27 -3.38 8.08
CA ASP A 101 -10.93 -4.80 8.03
C ASP A 101 -9.49 -4.99 7.52
N VAL A 102 -8.92 -6.15 7.84
CA VAL A 102 -7.62 -6.56 7.31
C VAL A 102 -7.79 -6.98 5.85
N ILE A 103 -7.01 -6.37 4.96
CA ILE A 103 -6.94 -6.73 3.55
C ILE A 103 -5.78 -7.69 3.38
N VAL A 104 -6.06 -8.93 2.95
CA VAL A 104 -5.05 -9.90 2.55
C VAL A 104 -4.74 -9.68 1.07
N PHE A 105 -3.46 -9.60 0.69
CA PHE A 105 -3.05 -9.44 -0.70
C PHE A 105 -1.81 -10.26 -1.03
N ASP A 106 -1.64 -10.51 -2.31
CA ASP A 106 -0.50 -11.23 -2.88
C ASP A 106 0.52 -10.24 -3.43
N THR A 107 1.78 -10.64 -3.51
CA THR A 107 2.82 -9.88 -4.22
C THR A 107 3.31 -10.69 -5.42
N LYS A 108 3.92 -9.99 -6.38
CA LYS A 108 4.37 -10.56 -7.65
C LYS A 108 5.88 -10.50 -7.77
N SER A 109 6.45 -11.40 -8.56
CA SER A 109 7.90 -11.47 -8.83
C SER A 109 8.29 -10.65 -10.06
N GLU A 110 7.29 -10.18 -10.80
CA GLU A 110 7.41 -9.41 -12.03
C GLU A 110 7.66 -7.92 -11.72
N CYS A 111 8.72 -7.34 -12.28
CA CYS A 111 9.02 -5.90 -12.11
C CYS A 111 7.87 -5.01 -12.59
N THR A 112 7.10 -5.44 -13.59
CA THR A 112 5.93 -4.71 -14.13
C THR A 112 4.72 -4.72 -13.19
N GLN A 113 4.83 -5.39 -12.04
CA GLN A 113 3.79 -5.54 -11.02
C GLN A 113 4.34 -5.30 -9.61
N ASN A 114 5.37 -4.47 -9.51
CA ASN A 114 6.10 -4.22 -8.27
C ASN A 114 5.50 -3.10 -7.39
N LEU A 115 4.36 -2.54 -7.78
CA LEU A 115 3.57 -1.64 -6.96
C LEU A 115 2.13 -2.12 -6.87
N ILE A 116 1.67 -2.37 -5.65
CA ILE A 116 0.30 -2.77 -5.34
C ILE A 116 -0.45 -1.51 -4.90
N LEU A 117 -1.33 -1.00 -5.76
CA LEU A 117 -2.15 0.16 -5.47
C LEU A 117 -3.45 -0.28 -4.75
N MET A 118 -3.69 0.27 -3.56
CA MET A 118 -4.83 -0.01 -2.67
C MET A 118 -5.41 1.27 -2.06
N ASN A 119 -6.70 1.52 -2.28
CA ASN A 119 -7.38 2.68 -1.71
C ASN A 119 -8.32 2.26 -0.58
N PHE A 120 -8.36 3.07 0.47
CA PHE A 120 -9.37 2.98 1.50
C PHE A 120 -10.51 3.94 1.19
N SER A 121 -11.73 3.44 1.26
CA SER A 121 -12.96 4.24 1.24
C SER A 121 -13.82 3.75 2.37
N GLN A 122 -14.24 4.67 3.25
CA GLN A 122 -15.37 4.39 4.12
C GLN A 122 -16.62 4.29 3.23
N ASN A 123 -17.48 3.31 3.50
CA ASN A 123 -18.77 3.08 2.84
C ASN A 123 -19.83 2.88 3.92
#